data_AF-A0AAV6QMF4-F1
#
_entry.id   AF-A0AAV6QMF4-F1
#
_cell.length_a   1.000
_cell.length_b   1.000
_cell.length_c   1.000
_cell.angle_alpha   90.00
_cell.angle_beta   90.00
_cell.angle_gamma   90.00
#
_symmetry.space_group_name_H-M   'P 1'
#
loop_
_entity.id
_entity.type
_entity.pdbx_description
1 polymer ?
#
loop_
_entity_poly.entity_id
_entity_poly.type
_entity_poly.pdbx_seq_one_letter_code
_entity_poly.pdbx_strand_id
1 'polypeptide(L)'
;MLAEFRAPRRRNRVHEEYEAPLPVTQSPEERSDFRAELINQHVLVRNPDHIQRIYNQGYFGKGILSRARPDHSISDQWEQHKGLCLPVVSQSRYEERLKWAGAALSAQGLDDEAVSQILTKLSQPVEAEDVRREGPRPEGGVCPHTKRLRSEVKPKAKRFCRLESQDLNLSSDQDSDYDPDPGSNSGSGSGSDSDSDPDPEPVVPGPGFVLVDCDGDVRSTDSESRSGSGLQVRELRHNPVSVSEYLQLSVEEAFFLVYSLGCLSVHLHQEPLSIIQLWRTFQSQCPHFISSYAAYHHFRSKGWVPKGGGGAKYGVDFMLYRKGPPFYHASYSVVVERVDDAFRDTALRPFSWRSLAALNRITANVSKELMLCYIIYPSDLSEVELESPDCLSRLKVQEVMVSRWVSSRERAEQDDI
;
A
#
# COMPACT_ATOMS: atom_id res chain seq x y z
N MET A 1 1.17 28.94 -19.63
CA MET A 1 -0.21 28.40 -19.70
C MET A 1 -0.54 27.78 -18.35
N LEU A 2 -1.71 28.11 -17.78
CA LEU A 2 -2.25 27.42 -16.61
C LEU A 2 -2.42 25.92 -16.93
N ALA A 3 -2.24 25.05 -15.94
CA ALA A 3 -2.35 23.61 -16.16
C ALA A 3 -3.79 23.20 -16.45
N GLU A 4 -4.07 22.80 -17.69
CA GLU A 4 -5.31 22.11 -18.04
C GLU A 4 -5.16 20.61 -17.74
N PHE A 5 -5.89 20.14 -16.73
CA PHE A 5 -5.82 18.75 -16.29
C PHE A 5 -6.55 17.82 -17.27
N ARG A 6 -5.83 16.85 -17.85
CA ARG A 6 -6.38 15.86 -18.79
C ARG A 6 -6.69 14.55 -18.07
N ALA A 7 -7.73 13.85 -18.54
CA ALA A 7 -8.10 12.54 -18.01
C ALA A 7 -7.00 11.49 -18.32
N PRO A 8 -6.46 10.77 -17.31
CA PRO A 8 -5.47 9.73 -17.54
C PRO A 8 -6.02 8.48 -18.21
N ARG A 9 -5.11 7.72 -18.84
CA ARG A 9 -5.38 6.36 -19.33
C ARG A 9 -5.58 5.39 -18.16
N ARG A 10 -6.75 4.76 -18.09
CA ARG A 10 -7.07 3.69 -17.14
C ARG A 10 -6.21 2.46 -17.44
N ARG A 11 -5.78 1.73 -16.40
CA ARG A 11 -5.11 0.44 -16.58
C ARG A 11 -6.08 -0.62 -17.09
N ASN A 12 -5.63 -1.48 -17.98
CA ASN A 12 -6.43 -2.61 -18.46
C ASN A 12 -6.54 -3.67 -17.35
N ARG A 13 -7.73 -4.31 -17.20
CA ARG A 13 -8.00 -5.40 -16.24
C ARG A 13 -7.87 -5.03 -14.76
N VAL A 14 -8.38 -3.87 -14.36
CA VAL A 14 -8.45 -3.47 -12.95
C VAL A 14 -9.68 -4.09 -12.28
N HIS A 15 -9.46 -4.91 -11.25
CA HIS A 15 -10.48 -5.61 -10.47
C HIS A 15 -10.61 -5.06 -9.04
N GLU A 16 -10.17 -3.81 -8.79
CA GLU A 16 -10.36 -3.17 -7.49
C GLU A 16 -11.73 -2.49 -7.43
N GLU A 17 -12.49 -2.78 -6.39
CA GLU A 17 -13.76 -2.13 -6.07
C GLU A 17 -13.48 -0.70 -5.54
N TYR A 18 -14.41 0.21 -5.76
CA TYR A 18 -14.28 1.58 -5.26
C TYR A 18 -14.66 1.63 -3.79
N GLU A 19 -13.71 1.98 -2.93
CA GLU A 19 -13.99 2.38 -1.56
C GLU A 19 -14.14 3.90 -1.45
N ALA A 20 -15.09 4.34 -0.63
CA ALA A 20 -15.31 5.75 -0.34
C ALA A 20 -14.06 6.35 0.35
N PRO A 21 -13.77 7.64 0.13
CA PRO A 21 -12.63 8.29 0.76
C PRO A 21 -12.79 8.37 2.29
N LEU A 22 -11.66 8.54 2.99
CA LEU A 22 -11.64 8.69 4.46
C LEU A 22 -12.61 9.81 4.89
N PRO A 23 -13.40 9.60 5.95
CA PRO A 23 -14.32 10.61 6.44
C PRO A 23 -13.55 11.86 6.90
N VAL A 24 -14.11 13.03 6.62
CA VAL A 24 -13.65 14.30 7.19
C VAL A 24 -14.48 14.52 8.46
N THR A 25 -13.90 14.24 9.62
CA THR A 25 -14.61 14.33 10.89
C THR A 25 -14.79 15.80 11.30
N GLN A 26 -16.04 16.24 11.48
CA GLN A 26 -16.35 17.62 11.91
C GLN A 26 -16.38 17.78 13.44
N SER A 27 -16.45 16.67 14.18
CA SER A 27 -16.49 16.58 15.65
C SER A 27 -15.07 16.45 16.24
N PRO A 28 -14.66 17.30 17.19
CA PRO A 28 -13.35 17.20 17.86
C PRO A 28 -13.18 15.94 18.73
N GLU A 29 -14.27 15.33 19.16
CA GLU A 29 -14.28 14.19 20.11
C GLU A 29 -14.07 12.82 19.43
N GLU A 30 -14.23 12.73 18.10
CA GLU A 30 -14.05 11.51 17.27
C GLU A 30 -12.78 11.59 16.40
N ARG A 31 -11.80 12.40 16.81
CA ARG A 31 -10.68 12.87 15.96
C ARG A 31 -9.55 11.87 15.69
N SER A 32 -9.66 10.60 16.07
CA SER A 32 -8.53 9.68 15.89
C SER A 32 -8.97 8.22 15.78
N ASP A 33 -9.45 7.85 14.59
CA ASP A 33 -9.72 6.46 14.25
C ASP A 33 -8.43 5.65 14.03
N PHE A 34 -7.32 6.33 13.73
CA PHE A 34 -6.06 5.67 13.36
C PHE A 34 -4.89 6.07 14.25
N ARG A 35 -4.02 5.09 14.50
CA ARG A 35 -2.79 5.25 15.27
C ARG A 35 -1.56 4.96 14.43
N ALA A 36 -0.57 5.86 14.48
CA ALA A 36 0.78 5.68 13.96
C ALA A 36 1.84 5.94 15.04
N GLU A 37 3.03 5.39 14.82
CA GLU A 37 4.20 5.59 15.66
C GLU A 37 5.31 6.28 14.87
N LEU A 38 5.94 7.29 15.46
CA LEU A 38 7.12 7.93 14.92
C LEU A 38 8.37 7.23 15.48
N ILE A 39 9.07 6.50 14.62
CA ILE A 39 10.29 5.75 14.96
C ILE A 39 11.37 6.12 13.96
N ASN A 40 12.54 6.59 14.42
CA ASN A 40 13.70 6.91 13.57
C ASN A 40 13.33 7.79 12.35
N GLN A 41 12.57 8.88 12.57
CA GLN A 41 12.11 9.79 11.51
C GLN A 41 11.15 9.16 10.48
N HIS A 42 10.56 8.02 10.81
CA HIS A 42 9.56 7.35 9.98
C HIS A 42 8.24 7.23 10.73
N VAL A 43 7.15 7.56 10.04
CA VAL A 43 5.79 7.40 10.56
C VAL A 43 5.26 6.04 10.10
N LEU A 44 5.04 5.14 11.06
CA LEU A 44 4.67 3.75 10.81
C LEU A 44 3.28 3.45 11.38
N VAL A 45 2.42 2.88 10.56
CA VAL A 45 1.16 2.28 11.00
C VAL A 45 1.36 0.77 11.11
N ARG A 46 1.10 0.23 12.30
CA ARG A 46 1.31 -1.20 12.60
C ARG A 46 0.04 -2.02 12.72
N ASN A 47 -1.08 -1.38 13.04
CA ASN A 47 -2.35 -2.07 13.14
C ASN A 47 -2.86 -2.45 11.73
N PRO A 48 -3.11 -3.74 11.43
CA PRO A 48 -3.53 -4.20 10.10
C PRO A 48 -4.83 -3.55 9.62
N ASP A 49 -5.79 -3.28 10.50
CA ASP A 49 -7.07 -2.68 10.14
C ASP A 49 -6.88 -1.22 9.72
N HIS A 50 -6.01 -0.50 10.45
CA HIS A 50 -5.64 0.87 10.11
C HIS A 50 -4.90 0.90 8.76
N ILE A 51 -3.98 -0.04 8.54
CA ILE A 51 -3.24 -0.16 7.27
C ILE A 51 -4.21 -0.31 6.10
N GLN A 52 -5.17 -1.23 6.20
CA GLN A 52 -6.13 -1.48 5.14
C GLN A 52 -7.00 -0.25 4.86
N ARG A 53 -7.58 0.38 5.89
CA ARG A 53 -8.44 1.56 5.71
C ARG A 53 -7.68 2.75 5.14
N ILE A 54 -6.54 3.09 5.73
CA ILE A 54 -5.69 4.21 5.29
C ILE A 54 -5.24 4.01 3.83
N TYR A 55 -4.86 2.78 3.45
CA TYR A 55 -4.43 2.50 2.09
C TYR A 55 -5.60 2.46 1.09
N ASN A 56 -6.72 1.79 1.40
CA ASN A 56 -7.80 1.62 0.42
C ASN A 56 -8.59 2.91 0.19
N GLN A 57 -8.79 3.71 1.24
CA GLN A 57 -9.64 4.91 1.18
C GLN A 57 -8.90 6.16 0.72
N GLY A 58 -7.57 6.11 0.60
CA GLY A 58 -6.82 7.28 0.13
C GLY A 58 -5.50 6.98 -0.52
N TYR A 59 -5.10 5.72 -0.62
CA TYR A 59 -3.77 5.29 -1.07
C TYR A 59 -2.69 6.04 -0.34
N PHE A 60 -2.74 6.13 0.99
CA PHE A 60 -1.66 6.71 1.78
C PHE A 60 -0.59 5.66 2.09
N GLY A 61 0.67 6.07 2.15
CA GLY A 61 1.79 5.23 2.54
C GLY A 61 2.23 4.21 1.50
N LYS A 62 3.17 3.37 1.94
CA LYS A 62 3.72 2.23 1.20
C LYS A 62 3.99 1.07 2.16
N GLY A 63 3.58 -0.14 1.77
CA GLY A 63 3.95 -1.36 2.47
C GLY A 63 5.45 -1.65 2.32
N ILE A 64 6.09 -2.08 3.39
CA ILE A 64 7.54 -2.39 3.38
C ILE A 64 7.79 -3.78 2.80
N LEU A 65 6.86 -4.72 2.99
CA LEU A 65 7.03 -6.13 2.62
C LEU A 65 6.30 -6.46 1.32
N SER A 66 5.29 -5.65 0.95
CA SER A 66 4.60 -5.76 -0.33
C SER A 66 5.06 -4.74 -1.37
N ARG A 67 5.00 -5.15 -2.64
CA ARG A 67 5.40 -4.33 -3.79
C ARG A 67 4.34 -3.32 -4.23
N ALA A 68 3.07 -3.59 -3.96
CA ALA A 68 1.93 -2.79 -4.44
C ALA A 68 0.98 -2.42 -3.30
N ARG A 69 0.11 -3.34 -2.90
CA ARG A 69 -0.82 -3.18 -1.78
C ARG A 69 -0.16 -3.74 -0.51
N PRO A 70 -0.32 -3.13 0.68
CA PRO A 70 0.15 -3.71 1.93
C PRO A 70 -0.74 -4.91 2.32
N ASP A 71 -0.42 -6.07 1.78
CA ASP A 71 -1.14 -7.34 1.92
C ASP A 71 -0.21 -8.52 2.28
N HIS A 72 1.00 -8.25 2.75
CA HIS A 72 1.98 -9.28 3.02
C HIS A 72 1.49 -10.21 4.13
N SER A 73 1.30 -11.47 3.75
CA SER A 73 0.92 -12.56 4.63
C SER A 73 2.05 -13.58 4.74
N ILE A 74 2.04 -14.35 5.83
CA ILE A 74 3.00 -15.44 6.05
C ILE A 74 2.84 -16.51 4.96
N SER A 75 1.61 -16.78 4.53
CA SER A 75 1.30 -17.70 3.43
C SER A 75 0.02 -17.29 2.69
N ASP A 76 -0.02 -17.59 1.40
CA ASP A 76 -1.23 -17.49 0.58
C ASP A 76 -2.17 -18.70 0.79
N GLN A 77 -1.67 -19.77 1.40
CA GLN A 77 -2.42 -20.98 1.73
C GLN A 77 -2.78 -20.97 3.20
N TRP A 78 -4.08 -21.04 3.49
CA TRP A 78 -4.63 -21.11 4.83
C TRP A 78 -5.52 -22.33 4.92
N GLU A 79 -5.42 -23.07 6.02
CA GLU A 79 -6.23 -24.25 6.23
C GLU A 79 -6.78 -24.32 7.65
N GLN A 80 -7.96 -24.92 7.73
CA GLN A 80 -8.59 -25.23 9.00
C GLN A 80 -8.02 -26.55 9.52
N HIS A 81 -7.34 -26.51 10.66
CA HIS A 81 -6.79 -27.68 11.34
C HIS A 81 -7.30 -27.70 12.77
N LYS A 82 -8.06 -28.75 13.13
CA LYS A 82 -8.65 -28.92 14.47
C LYS A 82 -9.36 -27.64 14.96
N GLY A 83 -10.19 -27.01 14.11
CA GLY A 83 -10.94 -25.78 14.45
C GLY A 83 -10.15 -24.47 14.47
N LEU A 84 -8.85 -24.50 14.15
CA LEU A 84 -8.01 -23.30 14.00
C LEU A 84 -7.76 -23.02 12.51
N CYS A 85 -7.83 -21.77 12.07
CA CYS A 85 -7.42 -21.39 10.71
C CYS A 85 -5.99 -20.86 10.73
N LEU A 86 -5.07 -21.57 10.08
CA LEU A 86 -3.62 -21.34 10.18
C LEU A 86 -2.96 -21.25 8.81
N PRO A 87 -1.89 -20.43 8.69
CA PRO A 87 -1.13 -20.33 7.45
C PRO A 87 -0.27 -21.58 7.26
N VAL A 88 -0.27 -22.11 6.03
CA VAL A 88 0.50 -23.30 5.63
C VAL A 88 1.85 -22.88 5.06
N VAL A 89 2.94 -23.44 5.55
CA VAL A 89 4.31 -23.13 5.15
C VAL A 89 5.03 -24.43 4.80
N SER A 90 5.82 -24.47 3.72
CA SER A 90 6.62 -25.66 3.42
C SER A 90 7.75 -25.87 4.45
N GLN A 91 8.16 -27.11 4.68
CA GLN A 91 9.28 -27.45 5.57
C GLN A 91 10.54 -26.62 5.27
N SER A 92 10.94 -26.51 4.00
CA SER A 92 12.10 -25.69 3.60
C SER A 92 11.96 -24.21 3.99
N ARG A 93 10.76 -23.61 3.80
CA ARG A 93 10.50 -22.21 4.18
C ARG A 93 10.45 -22.02 5.69
N TYR A 94 10.02 -23.04 6.43
CA TYR A 94 10.05 -23.05 7.89
C TYR A 94 11.49 -23.08 8.43
N GLU A 95 12.35 -23.92 7.85
CA GLU A 95 13.78 -24.00 8.21
C GLU A 95 14.53 -22.69 7.92
N GLU A 96 14.25 -22.01 6.80
CA GLU A 96 14.80 -20.67 6.55
C GLU A 96 14.41 -19.67 7.63
N ARG A 97 13.16 -19.71 8.10
CA ARG A 97 12.69 -18.83 9.18
C ARG A 97 13.36 -19.17 10.51
N LEU A 98 13.61 -20.44 10.82
CA LEU A 98 14.40 -20.83 12.00
C LEU A 98 15.83 -20.29 11.92
N LYS A 99 16.47 -20.34 10.74
CA LYS A 99 17.80 -19.74 10.53
C LYS A 99 17.79 -18.23 10.78
N TRP A 100 16.76 -17.52 10.30
CA TRP A 100 16.60 -16.09 10.57
C TRP A 100 16.36 -15.79 12.06
N ALA A 101 15.54 -16.60 12.73
CA ALA A 101 15.33 -16.48 14.18
C ALA A 101 16.64 -16.68 14.94
N GLY A 102 17.42 -17.71 14.59
CA GLY A 102 18.73 -17.98 15.16
C GLY A 102 19.69 -16.80 14.98
N ALA A 103 19.83 -16.31 13.75
CA ALA A 103 20.67 -15.14 13.46
C ALA A 103 20.23 -13.88 14.22
N ALA A 104 18.91 -13.67 14.38
CA ALA A 104 18.37 -12.54 15.14
C ALA A 104 18.64 -12.67 16.64
N LEU A 105 18.55 -13.88 17.22
CA LEU A 105 18.87 -14.14 18.62
C LEU A 105 20.38 -14.00 18.89
N SER A 106 21.24 -14.53 18.01
CA SER A 106 22.69 -14.33 18.10
C SER A 106 23.08 -12.85 18.00
N ALA A 107 22.41 -12.08 17.13
CA ALA A 107 22.63 -10.63 17.02
C ALA A 107 22.19 -9.84 18.27
N GLN A 108 21.29 -10.39 19.08
CA GLN A 108 20.93 -9.84 20.40
C GLN A 108 21.96 -10.18 21.50
N GLY A 109 23.00 -10.95 21.16
CA GLY A 109 24.08 -11.33 22.08
C GLY A 109 23.79 -12.58 22.92
N LEU A 110 22.81 -13.39 22.53
CA LEU A 110 22.57 -14.71 23.15
C LEU A 110 23.67 -15.71 22.75
N ASP A 111 24.00 -16.61 23.65
CA ASP A 111 24.97 -17.69 23.44
C ASP A 111 24.40 -18.82 22.58
N ASP A 112 25.27 -19.53 21.85
CA ASP A 112 24.89 -20.54 20.88
C ASP A 112 24.05 -21.68 21.49
N GLU A 113 24.27 -22.01 22.76
CA GLU A 113 23.51 -23.02 23.49
C GLU A 113 22.08 -22.56 23.78
N ALA A 114 21.88 -21.34 24.30
CA ALA A 114 20.55 -20.79 24.52
C ALA A 114 19.78 -20.60 23.21
N VAL A 115 20.46 -20.16 22.14
CA VAL A 115 19.85 -20.07 20.79
C VAL A 115 19.38 -21.44 20.33
N SER A 116 20.20 -22.48 20.47
CA SER A 116 19.86 -23.86 20.08
C SER A 116 18.66 -24.41 20.87
N GLN A 117 18.59 -24.12 22.17
CA GLN A 117 17.45 -24.51 23.02
C GLN A 117 16.16 -23.82 22.60
N ILE A 118 16.20 -22.50 22.32
CA ILE A 118 15.04 -21.74 21.84
C ILE A 118 14.55 -22.26 20.48
N LEU A 119 15.47 -22.50 19.53
CA LEU A 119 15.11 -23.03 18.21
C LEU A 119 14.51 -24.43 18.30
N THR A 120 15.02 -25.28 19.20
CA THR A 120 14.48 -26.63 19.43
C THR A 120 13.06 -26.52 19.96
N LYS A 121 12.80 -25.64 20.94
CA LYS A 121 11.45 -25.40 21.46
C LYS A 121 10.48 -24.93 20.36
N LEU A 122 10.93 -24.03 19.48
CA LEU A 122 10.11 -23.55 18.35
C LEU A 122 9.85 -24.64 17.32
N SER A 123 10.79 -25.57 17.11
CA SER A 123 10.66 -26.65 16.12
C SER A 123 9.76 -27.82 16.55
N GLN A 124 9.41 -27.92 17.84
CA GLN A 124 8.58 -28.99 18.36
C GLN A 124 7.11 -28.85 17.91
N PRO A 125 6.43 -29.95 17.58
CA PRO A 125 4.99 -29.94 17.32
C PRO A 125 4.21 -29.48 18.56
N VAL A 126 3.17 -28.67 18.34
CA VAL A 126 2.28 -28.14 19.37
C VAL A 126 0.90 -28.74 19.20
N GLU A 127 0.25 -29.15 20.29
CA GLU A 127 -1.14 -29.63 20.24
C GLU A 127 -2.12 -28.45 20.12
N ALA A 128 -3.17 -28.62 19.31
CA ALA A 128 -4.13 -27.55 19.02
C ALA A 128 -4.89 -27.04 20.27
N GLU A 129 -5.03 -27.88 21.30
CA GLU A 129 -5.68 -27.47 22.55
C GLU A 129 -4.81 -26.53 23.39
N ASP A 130 -3.48 -26.63 23.27
CA ASP A 130 -2.56 -25.70 23.94
C ASP A 130 -2.55 -24.34 23.25
N VAL A 131 -2.66 -24.32 21.92
CA VAL A 131 -2.82 -23.10 21.13
C VAL A 131 -4.10 -22.34 21.48
N ARG A 132 -5.20 -23.06 21.76
CA ARG A 132 -6.47 -22.44 22.19
C ARG A 132 -6.39 -21.83 23.58
N ARG A 133 -5.60 -22.41 24.50
CA ARG A 133 -5.35 -21.82 25.83
C ARG A 133 -4.44 -20.60 25.76
N GLU A 134 -3.55 -20.55 24.78
CA GLU A 134 -2.67 -19.40 24.50
C GLU A 134 -3.33 -18.33 23.60
N GLY A 135 -4.54 -18.58 23.07
CA GLY A 135 -5.28 -17.70 22.17
C GLY A 135 -5.79 -16.39 22.81
N PRO A 136 -6.08 -15.36 22.01
CA PRO A 136 -6.22 -13.98 22.49
C PRO A 136 -7.47 -13.78 23.38
N ARG A 137 -7.32 -12.97 24.44
CA ARG A 137 -8.45 -12.30 25.10
C ARG A 137 -9.18 -11.41 24.07
N PRO A 138 -10.51 -11.29 24.13
CA PRO A 138 -11.29 -10.74 23.03
C PRO A 138 -11.04 -9.24 22.88
N GLU A 139 -10.25 -8.86 21.89
CA GLU A 139 -10.38 -7.56 21.22
C GLU A 139 -10.91 -7.84 19.82
N GLY A 140 -12.12 -7.34 19.56
CA GLY A 140 -12.88 -7.61 18.33
C GLY A 140 -12.17 -7.08 17.10
N GLY A 141 -11.63 -8.00 16.29
CA GLY A 141 -11.16 -7.74 14.94
C GLY A 141 -11.77 -8.78 14.01
N VAL A 142 -12.72 -8.36 13.17
CA VAL A 142 -13.32 -9.21 12.14
C VAL A 142 -12.30 -9.41 11.01
N CYS A 143 -11.87 -10.64 10.77
CA CYS A 143 -11.01 -10.95 9.63
C CYS A 143 -11.75 -10.66 8.30
N PRO A 144 -11.16 -9.93 7.33
CA PRO A 144 -11.80 -9.65 6.04
C PRO A 144 -11.86 -10.83 5.05
N HIS A 145 -11.53 -12.06 5.47
CA HIS A 145 -11.17 -13.15 4.55
C HIS A 145 -12.21 -14.24 4.35
N THR A 146 -13.45 -14.04 4.80
CA THR A 146 -14.56 -15.01 4.64
C THR A 146 -15.00 -15.29 3.19
N LYS A 147 -14.36 -14.70 2.16
CA LYS A 147 -14.72 -14.93 0.73
C LYS A 147 -13.67 -15.63 -0.14
N ARG A 148 -12.67 -16.33 0.42
CA ARG A 148 -11.72 -17.11 -0.42
C ARG A 148 -11.47 -18.54 0.07
N LEU A 149 -12.52 -19.34 0.20
CA LEU A 149 -12.42 -20.75 -0.16
C LEU A 149 -12.73 -20.86 -1.65
N ARG A 150 -11.71 -21.02 -2.50
CA ARG A 150 -11.93 -21.24 -3.94
C ARG A 150 -11.82 -22.73 -4.24
N SER A 151 -12.89 -23.25 -4.84
CA SER A 151 -13.05 -24.60 -5.36
C SER A 151 -11.88 -25.03 -6.25
N GLU A 152 -11.49 -26.30 -6.11
CA GLU A 152 -10.47 -26.99 -6.88
C GLU A 152 -10.60 -26.79 -8.40
N VAL A 153 -9.58 -26.20 -9.03
CA VAL A 153 -9.37 -26.34 -10.48
C VAL A 153 -7.88 -26.59 -10.72
N LYS A 154 -7.57 -27.75 -11.31
CA LYS A 154 -6.23 -28.26 -11.62
C LYS A 154 -5.37 -27.26 -12.43
N PRO A 155 -4.05 -27.23 -12.23
CA PRO A 155 -3.17 -26.31 -12.94
C PRO A 155 -2.94 -26.76 -14.39
N LYS A 156 -3.24 -25.89 -15.36
CA LYS A 156 -2.72 -26.00 -16.74
C LYS A 156 -1.36 -25.31 -16.83
N ALA A 157 -0.41 -26.02 -17.44
CA ALA A 157 1.00 -25.69 -17.56
C ALA A 157 1.27 -24.30 -18.15
N LYS A 158 2.23 -23.58 -17.54
CA LYS A 158 2.84 -22.36 -18.07
C LYS A 158 3.71 -22.73 -19.28
N ARG A 159 3.28 -22.36 -20.49
CA ARG A 159 4.12 -22.39 -21.69
C ARG A 159 4.83 -21.04 -21.81
N PHE A 160 6.16 -21.05 -21.66
CA PHE A 160 7.03 -19.94 -22.04
C PHE A 160 6.91 -19.72 -23.55
N CYS A 161 6.68 -18.48 -24.00
CA CYS A 161 6.80 -18.10 -25.40
C CYS A 161 7.71 -16.87 -25.57
N ARG A 162 8.70 -17.11 -26.43
CA ARG A 162 9.79 -16.27 -26.90
C ARG A 162 9.24 -15.26 -27.93
N LEU A 163 9.79 -14.04 -27.96
CA LEU A 163 9.54 -13.05 -29.01
C LEU A 163 10.09 -13.55 -30.36
N GLU A 164 9.30 -13.44 -31.42
CA GLU A 164 9.73 -12.99 -32.75
C GLU A 164 8.50 -12.60 -33.61
N SER A 165 8.79 -11.87 -34.68
CA SER A 165 8.00 -10.79 -35.27
C SER A 165 7.19 -11.15 -36.52
N GLN A 166 6.23 -10.27 -36.85
CA GLN A 166 5.76 -9.81 -38.19
C GLN A 166 4.27 -10.00 -38.55
N ASP A 167 3.68 -8.82 -38.82
CA ASP A 167 2.83 -8.40 -39.94
C ASP A 167 1.34 -8.78 -40.12
N LEU A 168 0.53 -7.69 -40.03
CA LEU A 168 -0.59 -7.24 -40.89
C LEU A 168 -1.85 -8.13 -41.07
N ASN A 169 -3.02 -7.66 -40.60
CA ASN A 169 -4.06 -7.03 -41.46
C ASN A 169 -5.37 -6.69 -40.72
N LEU A 170 -6.06 -5.69 -41.27
CA LEU A 170 -7.35 -5.10 -40.88
C LEU A 170 -8.58 -5.99 -41.15
N SER A 171 -9.63 -5.83 -40.33
CA SER A 171 -11.07 -5.68 -40.68
C SER A 171 -11.85 -5.50 -39.36
N SER A 172 -12.46 -4.34 -39.10
CA SER A 172 -13.90 -4.05 -39.24
C SER A 172 -14.83 -5.24 -38.98
N ASP A 173 -15.67 -5.14 -37.94
CA ASP A 173 -17.12 -5.18 -38.08
C ASP A 173 -17.84 -4.73 -36.79
N GLN A 174 -18.97 -4.07 -37.02
CA GLN A 174 -19.94 -3.54 -36.07
C GLN A 174 -20.87 -4.68 -35.60
N ASP A 175 -21.39 -4.60 -34.38
CA ASP A 175 -22.83 -4.46 -34.10
C ASP A 175 -23.32 -5.03 -32.76
N SER A 176 -24.25 -4.25 -32.21
CA SER A 176 -25.45 -4.62 -31.43
C SER A 176 -25.34 -4.91 -29.92
N ASP A 177 -25.98 -3.98 -29.21
CA ASP A 177 -26.57 -4.06 -27.87
C ASP A 177 -27.51 -5.26 -27.71
N TYR A 178 -27.51 -5.91 -26.54
CA TYR A 178 -28.71 -6.46 -25.88
C TYR A 178 -28.37 -6.82 -24.41
N ASP A 179 -28.91 -6.03 -23.48
CA ASP A 179 -29.08 -6.38 -22.07
C ASP A 179 -30.37 -7.21 -21.90
N PRO A 180 -30.38 -8.21 -21.01
CA PRO A 180 -31.62 -8.60 -20.36
C PRO A 180 -31.50 -8.51 -18.83
N ASP A 181 -32.39 -7.72 -18.23
CA ASP A 181 -32.81 -7.80 -16.83
C ASP A 181 -33.25 -9.22 -16.46
N PRO A 182 -32.96 -9.72 -15.24
CA PRO A 182 -33.66 -10.87 -14.70
C PRO A 182 -34.84 -10.39 -13.84
N GLY A 183 -36.04 -10.66 -14.35
CA GLY A 183 -37.29 -10.52 -13.61
C GLY A 183 -37.42 -11.53 -12.46
N SER A 184 -38.11 -11.04 -11.43
CA SER A 184 -38.61 -11.75 -10.26
C SER A 184 -39.28 -13.09 -10.61
N ASN A 185 -38.90 -14.16 -9.90
CA ASN A 185 -39.77 -15.32 -9.76
C ASN A 185 -39.75 -15.81 -8.31
N SER A 186 -40.84 -15.46 -7.62
CA SER A 186 -41.30 -16.03 -6.36
C SER A 186 -41.68 -17.49 -6.55
N GLY A 187 -40.96 -18.39 -5.90
CA GLY A 187 -41.28 -19.82 -5.80
C GLY A 187 -41.16 -20.28 -4.36
N SER A 188 -42.29 -20.36 -3.67
CA SER A 188 -42.42 -20.95 -2.35
C SER A 188 -42.13 -22.46 -2.41
N GLY A 189 -41.15 -22.90 -1.63
CA GLY A 189 -40.85 -24.30 -1.37
C GLY A 189 -40.63 -24.51 0.12
N SER A 190 -41.64 -25.03 0.80
CA SER A 190 -41.60 -25.49 2.19
C SER A 190 -40.71 -26.73 2.31
N GLY A 191 -39.78 -26.74 3.27
CA GLY A 191 -39.01 -27.93 3.57
C GLY A 191 -38.22 -27.81 4.88
N SER A 192 -38.80 -28.38 5.94
CA SER A 192 -38.13 -29.06 7.06
C SER A 192 -37.01 -28.32 7.80
N ASP A 193 -37.38 -27.74 8.96
CA ASP A 193 -36.46 -27.37 10.03
C ASP A 193 -35.69 -28.60 10.52
N SER A 194 -34.38 -28.60 10.28
CA SER A 194 -33.42 -29.42 11.01
C SER A 194 -32.52 -28.46 11.76
N ASP A 195 -32.77 -28.32 13.07
CA ASP A 195 -31.88 -27.64 14.02
C ASP A 195 -30.52 -28.36 14.04
N SER A 196 -29.59 -27.87 13.22
CA SER A 196 -28.16 -28.09 13.40
C SER A 196 -27.60 -26.80 13.98
N ASP A 197 -27.15 -26.85 15.23
CA ASP A 197 -26.35 -25.77 15.83
C ASP A 197 -25.26 -25.33 14.83
N PRO A 198 -25.05 -24.01 14.63
CA PRO A 198 -24.00 -23.53 13.75
C PRO A 198 -22.65 -23.99 14.31
N ASP A 199 -21.89 -24.71 13.47
CA ASP A 199 -20.52 -25.15 13.74
C ASP A 199 -19.71 -23.92 14.21
N PRO A 200 -18.97 -23.98 15.34
CA PRO A 200 -18.30 -22.82 15.89
C PRO A 200 -17.34 -22.21 14.86
N GLU A 201 -17.44 -20.90 14.64
CA GLU A 201 -16.60 -20.20 13.66
C GLU A 201 -15.11 -20.46 13.94
N PRO A 202 -14.31 -20.79 12.90
CA PRO A 202 -12.91 -21.11 13.08
C PRO A 202 -12.14 -19.94 13.71
N VAL A 203 -11.53 -20.20 14.86
CA VAL A 203 -10.73 -19.22 15.57
C VAL A 203 -9.39 -19.07 14.85
N VAL A 204 -8.98 -17.83 14.56
CA VAL A 204 -7.63 -17.53 14.08
C VAL A 204 -6.76 -17.29 15.31
N PRO A 205 -5.92 -18.25 15.72
CA PRO A 205 -4.90 -17.94 16.72
C PRO A 205 -3.97 -16.89 16.10
N GLY A 206 -3.51 -15.92 16.89
CA GLY A 206 -2.66 -14.83 16.39
C GLY A 206 -1.41 -15.33 15.63
N PRO A 207 -0.54 -14.43 15.14
CA PRO A 207 0.55 -14.74 14.19
C PRO A 207 1.67 -15.67 14.72
N GLY A 208 1.50 -16.26 15.90
CA GLY A 208 2.46 -17.10 16.61
C GLY A 208 2.49 -18.59 16.21
N PHE A 209 1.61 -19.06 15.31
CA PHE A 209 1.54 -20.47 14.92
C PHE A 209 1.43 -20.66 13.40
N VAL A 210 1.98 -21.76 12.89
CA VAL A 210 1.95 -22.13 11.47
C VAL A 210 1.74 -23.65 11.31
N LEU A 211 1.12 -24.04 10.20
CA LEU A 211 1.08 -25.45 9.76
C LEU A 211 2.26 -25.68 8.82
N VAL A 212 3.14 -26.61 9.17
CA VAL A 212 4.28 -26.96 8.34
C VAL A 212 3.93 -28.18 7.50
N ASP A 213 3.99 -28.02 6.17
CA ASP A 213 3.89 -29.13 5.22
C ASP A 213 5.23 -29.87 5.22
N CYS A 214 5.26 -31.01 5.91
CA CYS A 214 6.40 -31.89 5.93
C CYS A 214 6.40 -32.64 4.60
N ASP A 215 7.34 -32.34 3.71
CA ASP A 215 7.52 -33.10 2.48
C ASP A 215 7.58 -34.59 2.82
N GLY A 216 6.58 -35.33 2.36
CA GLY A 216 6.39 -36.74 2.67
C GLY A 216 7.45 -37.61 2.00
N ASP A 217 8.68 -37.59 2.49
CA ASP A 217 9.70 -38.60 2.20
C ASP A 217 9.48 -39.83 3.09
N VAL A 218 8.23 -40.32 3.14
CA VAL A 218 7.99 -41.68 3.60
C VAL A 218 8.24 -42.59 2.42
N ARG A 219 9.52 -42.93 2.20
CA ARG A 219 9.87 -44.18 1.50
C ARG A 219 9.45 -45.34 2.39
N SER A 220 8.14 -45.58 2.49
CA SER A 220 7.62 -46.88 2.87
C SER A 220 8.00 -47.82 1.74
N THR A 221 9.08 -48.56 1.92
CA THR A 221 9.13 -49.92 1.39
C THR A 221 7.94 -50.63 1.99
N ASP A 222 6.83 -50.68 1.26
CA ASP A 222 5.96 -51.86 1.21
C ASP A 222 4.94 -51.70 0.06
N SER A 223 4.84 -52.78 -0.68
CA SER A 223 4.14 -52.96 -1.94
C SER A 223 2.61 -52.91 -1.84
N GLU A 224 2.01 -52.37 -2.91
CA GLU A 224 0.66 -52.64 -3.43
C GLU A 224 -0.54 -52.30 -2.53
N SER A 225 -1.19 -51.15 -2.79
CA SER A 225 -2.50 -51.10 -3.46
C SER A 225 -3.20 -49.72 -3.35
N ARG A 226 -3.74 -49.29 -4.50
CA ARG A 226 -4.96 -48.47 -4.73
C ARG A 226 -5.09 -47.08 -4.07
N SER A 227 -5.08 -46.07 -4.96
CA SER A 227 -5.83 -44.79 -4.91
C SER A 227 -6.10 -44.21 -3.51
N GLY A 228 -5.08 -43.60 -2.91
CA GLY A 228 -5.23 -42.67 -1.81
C GLY A 228 -4.60 -41.35 -2.21
N SER A 229 -5.36 -40.25 -2.12
CA SER A 229 -4.80 -38.90 -1.98
C SER A 229 -3.66 -38.97 -0.96
N GLY A 230 -2.43 -38.65 -1.36
CA GLY A 230 -1.29 -38.66 -0.44
C GLY A 230 -1.65 -37.87 0.81
N LEU A 231 -1.60 -38.53 1.97
CA LEU A 231 -1.86 -37.88 3.25
C LEU A 231 -0.69 -36.92 3.49
N GLN A 232 -0.84 -35.64 3.14
CA GLN A 232 0.11 -34.61 3.54
C GLN A 232 0.11 -34.56 5.06
N VAL A 233 1.22 -35.01 5.67
CA VAL A 233 1.42 -34.91 7.12
C VAL A 233 1.80 -33.47 7.40
N ARG A 234 0.92 -32.77 8.13
CA ARG A 234 1.11 -31.37 8.48
C ARG A 234 1.20 -31.22 9.98
N GLU A 235 2.26 -30.57 10.42
CA GLU A 235 2.55 -30.38 11.83
C GLU A 235 2.28 -28.94 12.25
N LEU A 236 1.57 -28.77 13.35
CA LEU A 236 1.37 -27.46 13.98
C LEU A 236 2.64 -27.09 14.75
N ARG A 237 3.28 -25.97 14.41
CA ARG A 237 4.49 -25.49 15.08
C ARG A 237 4.38 -24.00 15.40
N HIS A 238 5.22 -23.52 16.31
CA HIS A 238 5.34 -22.08 16.57
C HIS A 238 5.91 -21.36 15.35
N ASN A 239 5.45 -20.15 15.07
CA ASN A 239 6.08 -19.29 14.09
C ASN A 239 7.37 -18.72 14.68
N PRO A 240 8.57 -19.10 14.19
CA PRO A 240 9.82 -18.65 14.77
C PRO A 240 10.10 -17.17 14.53
N VAL A 241 9.43 -16.55 13.54
CA VAL A 241 9.57 -15.12 13.25
C VAL A 241 8.21 -14.49 12.94
N SER A 242 7.75 -13.60 13.82
CA SER A 242 6.57 -12.76 13.61
C SER A 242 6.94 -11.50 12.82
N VAL A 243 7.06 -11.63 11.49
CA VAL A 243 7.19 -10.45 10.61
C VAL A 243 5.80 -9.94 10.25
N SER A 244 5.41 -8.81 10.85
CA SER A 244 4.17 -8.10 10.48
C SER A 244 4.47 -7.04 9.44
N GLU A 245 3.53 -6.82 8.51
CA GLU A 245 3.64 -5.69 7.61
C GLU A 245 3.37 -4.37 8.33
N TYR A 246 4.11 -3.35 7.93
CA TYR A 246 3.91 -1.98 8.38
C TYR A 246 3.67 -1.08 7.16
N LEU A 247 2.77 -0.14 7.32
CA LEU A 247 2.56 0.93 6.33
C LEU A 247 3.41 2.12 6.74
N GLN A 248 4.37 2.48 5.88
CA GLN A 248 5.20 3.66 6.07
C GLN A 248 4.55 4.85 5.36
N LEU A 249 4.23 5.90 6.11
CA LEU A 249 3.71 7.16 5.60
C LEU A 249 4.86 8.12 5.32
N SER A 250 4.76 8.93 4.25
CA SER A 250 5.62 10.11 4.12
C SER A 250 5.26 11.17 5.16
N VAL A 251 6.15 12.12 5.43
CA VAL A 251 5.87 13.22 6.38
C VAL A 251 4.68 14.08 5.91
N GLU A 252 4.53 14.28 4.59
CA GLU A 252 3.39 14.99 4.01
C GLU A 252 2.09 14.19 4.15
N GLU A 253 2.12 12.89 3.86
CA GLU A 253 0.97 12.00 4.02
C GLU A 253 0.51 11.95 5.48
N ALA A 254 1.45 11.78 6.42
CA ALA A 254 1.17 11.74 7.85
C ALA A 254 0.60 13.07 8.34
N PHE A 255 1.22 14.20 7.99
CA PHE A 255 0.70 15.50 8.42
C PHE A 255 -0.66 15.81 7.79
N PHE A 256 -0.92 15.39 6.56
CA PHE A 256 -2.24 15.55 5.93
C PHE A 256 -3.34 14.78 6.67
N LEU A 257 -3.06 13.53 7.06
CA LEU A 257 -3.98 12.70 7.83
C LEU A 257 -4.26 13.26 9.23
N VAL A 258 -3.27 13.91 9.85
CA VAL A 258 -3.39 14.54 11.18
C VAL A 258 -4.10 15.90 11.09
N TYR A 259 -3.61 16.79 10.24
CA TYR A 259 -4.02 18.19 10.19
C TYR A 259 -5.29 18.41 9.37
N SER A 260 -5.37 17.82 8.17
CA SER A 260 -6.44 18.12 7.21
C SER A 260 -7.63 17.19 7.37
N LEU A 261 -7.37 15.90 7.56
CA LEU A 261 -8.42 14.89 7.76
C LEU A 261 -8.78 14.68 9.22
N GLY A 262 -7.84 14.94 10.15
CA GLY A 262 -8.10 14.78 11.58
C GLY A 262 -8.46 13.35 11.96
N CYS A 263 -7.85 12.35 11.30
CA CYS A 263 -8.18 10.93 11.50
C CYS A 263 -6.99 10.12 12.04
N LEU A 264 -5.76 10.66 12.02
CA LEU A 264 -4.55 9.98 12.48
C LEU A 264 -3.97 10.65 13.73
N SER A 265 -3.56 9.83 14.70
CA SER A 265 -2.77 10.26 15.86
C SER A 265 -1.37 9.62 15.82
N VAL A 266 -0.34 10.46 15.79
CA VAL A 266 1.07 10.05 15.71
C VAL A 266 1.68 10.08 17.11
N HIS A 267 2.21 8.94 17.55
CA HIS A 267 2.79 8.78 18.88
C HIS A 267 4.31 8.69 18.82
N LEU A 268 4.99 9.33 19.76
CA LEU A 268 6.43 9.24 19.97
C LEU A 268 6.67 8.77 21.41
N HIS A 269 7.37 7.65 21.58
CA HIS A 269 7.53 7.01 22.90
C HIS A 269 6.20 6.80 23.66
N GLN A 270 5.17 6.32 22.93
CA GLN A 270 3.80 6.09 23.43
C GLN A 270 2.97 7.35 23.74
N GLU A 271 3.53 8.55 23.64
CA GLU A 271 2.79 9.80 23.84
C GLU A 271 2.34 10.42 22.51
N PRO A 272 1.09 10.89 22.39
CA PRO A 272 0.61 11.54 21.17
C PRO A 272 1.27 12.91 20.98
N LEU A 273 1.75 13.18 19.76
CA LEU A 273 2.29 14.48 19.40
C LEU A 273 1.17 15.45 19.05
N SER A 274 1.21 16.66 19.60
CA SER A 274 0.35 17.76 19.15
C SER A 274 0.70 18.17 17.72
N ILE A 275 -0.24 18.83 17.03
CA ILE A 275 -0.06 19.32 15.65
C ILE A 275 1.20 20.19 15.54
N ILE A 276 1.43 21.10 16.50
CA ILE A 276 2.60 21.99 16.50
C ILE A 276 3.90 21.22 16.74
N GLN A 277 3.91 20.26 17.66
CA GLN A 277 5.09 19.41 17.89
C GLN A 277 5.40 18.58 16.64
N LEU A 278 4.39 18.01 15.99
CA LEU A 278 4.55 17.21 14.77
C LEU A 278 5.08 18.07 13.62
N TRP A 279 4.51 19.25 13.42
CA TRP A 279 4.95 20.23 12.41
C TRP A 279 6.43 20.59 12.57
N ARG A 280 6.86 20.97 13.77
CA ARG A 280 8.27 21.27 14.07
C ARG A 280 9.18 20.05 13.90
N THR A 281 8.70 18.89 14.30
CA THR A 281 9.42 17.62 14.13
C THR A 281 9.67 17.34 12.64
N PHE A 282 8.67 17.48 11.79
CA PHE A 282 8.83 17.28 10.35
C PHE A 282 9.69 18.34 9.67
N GLN A 283 9.62 19.61 10.10
CA GLN A 283 10.56 20.64 9.62
C GLN A 283 12.01 20.29 9.93
N SER A 284 12.28 19.79 11.15
CA SER A 284 13.65 19.39 11.54
C SER A 284 14.17 18.19 10.75
N GLN A 285 13.28 17.29 10.32
CA GLN A 285 13.63 16.09 9.55
C GLN A 285 13.79 16.39 8.05
N CYS A 286 13.02 17.35 7.54
CA CYS A 286 12.93 17.65 6.12
C CYS A 286 12.93 19.19 5.92
N PRO A 287 14.07 19.79 5.51
CA PRO A 287 14.20 21.25 5.34
C PRO A 287 13.21 21.89 4.37
N HIS A 288 12.62 21.11 3.46
CA HIS A 288 11.66 21.57 2.45
C HIS A 288 10.22 21.15 2.76
N PHE A 289 9.97 20.65 3.97
CA PHE A 289 8.68 20.10 4.38
C PHE A 289 7.51 21.07 4.16
N ILE A 290 7.67 22.36 4.47
CA ILE A 290 6.59 23.34 4.30
C ILE A 290 6.16 23.43 2.83
N SER A 291 7.11 23.52 1.91
CA SER A 291 6.82 23.59 0.47
C SER A 291 6.28 22.27 -0.06
N SER A 292 6.87 21.13 0.33
CA SER A 292 6.40 19.82 -0.12
C SER A 292 4.99 19.51 0.41
N TYR A 293 4.70 19.88 1.65
CA TYR A 293 3.38 19.73 2.25
C TYR A 293 2.35 20.67 1.61
N ALA A 294 2.68 21.93 1.37
CA ALA A 294 1.78 22.87 0.68
C ALA A 294 1.39 22.34 -0.72
N ALA A 295 2.36 21.84 -1.49
CA ALA A 295 2.12 21.18 -2.77
C ALA A 295 1.25 19.92 -2.60
N TYR A 296 1.59 19.05 -1.64
CA TYR A 296 0.84 17.82 -1.36
C TYR A 296 -0.63 18.10 -1.02
N HIS A 297 -0.86 19.03 -0.08
CA HIS A 297 -2.18 19.48 0.34
C HIS A 297 -2.99 20.05 -0.83
N HIS A 298 -2.37 20.90 -1.65
CA HIS A 298 -3.00 21.47 -2.84
C HIS A 298 -3.45 20.40 -3.84
N PHE A 299 -2.58 19.45 -4.18
CA PHE A 299 -2.95 18.37 -5.11
C PHE A 299 -4.01 17.43 -4.52
N ARG A 300 -3.94 17.11 -3.23
CA ARG A 300 -4.98 16.36 -2.52
C ARG A 300 -6.33 17.08 -2.59
N SER A 301 -6.34 18.39 -2.35
CA SER A 301 -7.54 19.23 -2.42
C SER A 301 -8.15 19.27 -3.82
N LYS A 302 -7.31 19.14 -4.86
CA LYS A 302 -7.75 18.97 -6.27
C LYS A 302 -8.18 17.54 -6.63
N GLY A 303 -8.19 16.61 -5.67
CA GLY A 303 -8.58 15.21 -5.89
C GLY A 303 -7.50 14.32 -6.51
N TRP A 304 -6.25 14.78 -6.59
CA TRP A 304 -5.13 13.95 -7.00
C TRP A 304 -4.60 13.13 -5.83
N VAL A 305 -3.91 12.03 -6.15
CA VAL A 305 -3.15 11.21 -5.22
C VAL A 305 -1.67 11.39 -5.53
N PRO A 306 -0.95 12.25 -4.78
CA PRO A 306 0.49 12.44 -4.93
C PRO A 306 1.26 11.27 -4.33
N LYS A 307 2.29 10.80 -5.02
CA LYS A 307 3.20 9.76 -4.53
C LYS A 307 4.66 10.16 -4.68
N GLY A 308 5.35 10.31 -3.55
CA GLY A 308 6.77 10.69 -3.50
C GLY A 308 7.73 9.56 -3.85
N GLY A 309 7.56 8.37 -3.27
CA GLY A 309 8.47 7.23 -3.47
C GLY A 309 8.59 6.73 -4.93
N GLY A 310 7.62 7.07 -5.79
CA GLY A 310 7.70 6.83 -7.23
C GLY A 310 8.41 7.95 -8.01
N GLY A 311 8.39 9.18 -7.51
CA GLY A 311 8.94 10.37 -8.17
C GLY A 311 10.47 10.37 -8.22
N ALA A 312 11.13 9.85 -7.19
CA ALA A 312 12.59 9.75 -7.14
C ALA A 312 13.18 9.00 -8.34
N LYS A 313 12.47 7.99 -8.87
CA LYS A 313 12.88 7.23 -10.06
C LYS A 313 12.92 8.07 -11.34
N TYR A 314 12.19 9.18 -11.37
CA TYR A 314 12.06 10.08 -12.51
C TYR A 314 12.67 11.46 -12.24
N GLY A 315 13.35 11.64 -11.10
CA GLY A 315 13.95 12.92 -10.72
C GLY A 315 12.94 14.00 -10.34
N VAL A 316 11.76 13.61 -9.88
CA VAL A 316 10.67 14.53 -9.47
C VAL A 316 10.22 14.27 -8.05
N ASP A 317 9.53 15.24 -7.44
CA ASP A 317 9.09 15.17 -6.05
C ASP A 317 7.80 14.36 -5.91
N PHE A 318 6.84 14.53 -6.84
CA PHE A 318 5.60 13.76 -6.83
C PHE A 318 5.25 13.17 -8.20
N MET A 319 4.63 11.98 -8.16
CA MET A 319 3.85 11.44 -9.26
C MET A 319 2.36 11.59 -8.93
N LEU A 320 1.58 12.24 -9.79
CA LEU A 320 0.15 12.46 -9.54
C LEU A 320 -0.71 11.39 -10.22
N TYR A 321 -1.54 10.73 -9.42
CA TYR A 321 -2.53 9.75 -9.88
C TYR A 321 -3.94 10.32 -9.70
N ARG A 322 -4.84 10.10 -10.65
CA ARG A 322 -6.23 10.59 -10.55
C ARG A 322 -7.05 9.92 -9.43
N LYS A 323 -6.74 8.65 -9.12
CA LYS A 323 -7.46 7.88 -8.09
C LYS A 323 -6.49 7.06 -7.25
N GLY A 324 -5.61 6.32 -7.90
CA GLY A 324 -4.57 5.55 -7.22
C GLY A 324 -3.72 4.74 -8.21
N PRO A 325 -2.54 4.27 -7.78
CA PRO A 325 -1.66 3.44 -8.60
C PRO A 325 -2.27 2.15 -9.20
N PRO A 326 -3.22 1.48 -8.53
CA PRO A 326 -3.88 0.32 -9.13
C PRO A 326 -4.77 0.67 -10.32
N PHE A 327 -5.48 1.81 -10.26
CA PHE A 327 -6.48 2.19 -11.26
C PHE A 327 -5.89 2.87 -12.49
N TYR A 328 -4.94 3.79 -12.29
CA TYR A 328 -4.41 4.66 -13.33
C TYR A 328 -2.89 4.65 -13.29
N HIS A 329 -2.27 4.84 -14.45
CA HIS A 329 -0.89 5.33 -14.47
C HIS A 329 -0.88 6.77 -13.95
N ALA A 330 0.24 7.21 -13.37
CA ALA A 330 0.43 8.62 -13.07
C ALA A 330 0.21 9.46 -14.33
N SER A 331 -0.27 10.69 -14.17
CA SER A 331 -0.47 11.65 -15.27
C SER A 331 0.67 12.64 -15.33
N TYR A 332 1.07 13.15 -14.16
CA TYR A 332 2.03 14.22 -14.02
C TYR A 332 3.25 13.76 -13.20
N SER A 333 4.40 14.23 -13.65
CA SER A 333 5.63 14.27 -12.86
C SER A 333 5.81 15.70 -12.36
N VAL A 334 5.81 15.91 -11.04
CA VAL A 334 5.78 17.24 -10.43
C VAL A 334 7.09 17.54 -9.73
N VAL A 335 7.69 18.68 -10.07
CA VAL A 335 8.77 19.28 -9.28
C VAL A 335 8.22 20.43 -8.46
N VAL A 336 8.52 20.43 -7.17
CA VAL A 336 8.14 21.49 -6.24
C VAL A 336 9.27 22.49 -6.14
N GLU A 337 8.97 23.77 -6.28
CA GLU A 337 9.93 24.87 -6.19
C GLU A 337 9.44 25.92 -5.19
N ARG A 338 10.34 26.43 -4.37
CA ARG A 338 10.10 27.54 -3.45
C ARG A 338 10.54 28.84 -4.12
N VAL A 339 9.67 29.83 -4.13
CA VAL A 339 9.95 31.18 -4.66
C VAL A 339 9.38 32.25 -3.75
N ASP A 340 9.93 33.47 -3.82
CA ASP A 340 9.29 34.65 -3.21
C ASP A 340 8.25 35.27 -4.17
N ASP A 341 7.50 36.27 -3.71
CA ASP A 341 6.52 37.01 -4.53
C ASP A 341 7.14 37.68 -5.78
N ALA A 342 8.45 37.92 -5.78
CA ALA A 342 9.18 38.51 -6.90
C ALA A 342 9.80 37.46 -7.84
N PHE A 343 9.58 36.17 -7.59
CA PHE A 343 10.22 35.04 -8.26
C PHE A 343 11.76 35.15 -8.28
N ARG A 344 12.34 35.75 -7.25
CA ARG A 344 13.79 35.85 -7.03
C ARG A 344 14.31 34.59 -6.34
N ASP A 345 15.56 34.28 -6.63
CA ASP A 345 16.11 32.94 -6.58
C ASP A 345 16.25 32.37 -5.14
N THR A 346 15.30 31.52 -4.77
CA THR A 346 15.40 30.55 -3.68
C THR A 346 14.97 29.16 -4.17
N ALA A 347 15.22 28.85 -5.45
CA ALA A 347 14.82 27.58 -6.04
C ALA A 347 15.37 26.42 -5.19
N LEU A 348 14.51 25.46 -4.88
CA LEU A 348 14.89 24.26 -4.14
C LEU A 348 15.91 23.45 -4.95
N ARG A 349 15.79 23.53 -6.28
CA ARG A 349 16.71 22.91 -7.22
C ARG A 349 17.29 23.94 -8.20
N PRO A 350 18.61 23.98 -8.39
CA PRO A 350 19.19 24.79 -9.47
C PRO A 350 18.84 24.15 -10.83
N PHE A 351 17.97 24.80 -11.60
CA PHE A 351 17.65 24.38 -12.96
C PHE A 351 18.54 25.08 -13.99
N SER A 352 19.40 24.30 -14.64
CA SER A 352 19.92 24.67 -15.97
C SER A 352 18.94 24.24 -17.07
N TRP A 353 19.01 24.90 -18.24
CA TRP A 353 18.26 24.45 -19.42
C TRP A 353 18.51 22.97 -19.75
N ARG A 354 19.74 22.50 -19.54
CA ARG A 354 20.11 21.08 -19.74
C ARG A 354 19.38 20.15 -18.77
N SER A 355 19.33 20.50 -17.48
CA SER A 355 18.62 19.70 -16.48
C SER A 355 17.11 19.71 -16.68
N LEU A 356 16.53 20.85 -17.07
CA LEU A 356 15.10 20.94 -17.38
C LEU A 356 14.75 20.12 -18.63
N ALA A 357 15.56 20.23 -19.69
CA ALA A 357 15.39 19.44 -20.91
C ALA A 357 15.54 17.93 -20.66
N ALA A 358 16.52 17.52 -19.83
CA ALA A 358 16.70 16.14 -19.43
C ALA A 358 15.49 15.62 -18.65
N LEU A 359 14.99 16.39 -17.70
CA LEU A 359 13.83 16.03 -16.90
C LEU A 359 12.55 15.91 -17.75
N ASN A 360 12.34 16.85 -18.66
CA ASN A 360 11.23 16.80 -19.61
C ASN A 360 11.34 15.55 -20.51
N ARG A 361 12.54 15.22 -20.98
CA ARG A 361 12.78 14.01 -21.79
C ARG A 361 12.49 12.73 -21.00
N ILE A 362 12.95 12.61 -19.75
CA ILE A 362 12.69 11.45 -18.89
C ILE A 362 11.18 11.29 -18.67
N THR A 363 10.50 12.40 -18.36
CA THR A 363 9.06 12.45 -18.11
C THR A 363 8.25 12.05 -19.35
N ALA A 364 8.60 12.60 -20.52
CA ALA A 364 7.96 12.26 -21.78
C ALA A 364 8.18 10.79 -22.17
N ASN A 365 9.37 10.23 -21.92
CA ASN A 365 9.69 8.82 -22.21
C ASN A 365 8.76 7.84 -21.46
N VAL A 366 8.28 8.21 -20.26
CA VAL A 366 7.30 7.42 -19.51
C VAL A 366 5.85 7.85 -19.74
N SER A 367 5.61 8.63 -20.80
CA SER A 367 4.29 9.12 -21.19
C SER A 367 3.59 9.85 -20.04
N LYS A 368 4.30 10.79 -19.43
CA LYS A 368 3.83 11.68 -18.37
C LYS A 368 4.05 13.12 -18.83
N GLU A 369 3.35 14.05 -18.21
CA GLU A 369 3.57 15.48 -18.45
C GLU A 369 4.34 16.09 -17.27
N LEU A 370 5.33 16.94 -17.57
CA LEU A 370 6.14 17.60 -16.55
C LEU A 370 5.41 18.85 -16.06
N MET A 371 5.28 18.97 -14.75
CA MET A 371 4.68 20.11 -14.07
C MET A 371 5.68 20.69 -13.06
N LEU A 372 5.84 22.01 -13.10
CA LEU A 372 6.50 22.77 -12.04
C LEU A 372 5.42 23.33 -11.12
N CYS A 373 5.56 23.08 -9.82
CA CYS A 373 4.67 23.53 -8.77
C CYS A 373 5.43 24.54 -7.91
N TYR A 374 5.15 25.82 -8.13
CA TYR A 374 5.76 26.93 -7.40
C TYR A 374 4.96 27.22 -6.12
N ILE A 375 5.65 27.16 -4.99
CA ILE A 375 5.16 27.61 -3.68
C ILE A 375 5.72 29.01 -3.45
N ILE A 376 4.84 29.99 -3.53
CA ILE A 376 5.17 31.41 -3.46
C ILE A 376 5.02 31.86 -2.01
N TYR A 377 6.15 32.28 -1.43
CA TYR A 377 6.26 32.82 -0.09
C TYR A 377 6.13 34.34 -0.15
N PRO A 378 5.17 34.94 0.55
CA PRO A 378 5.05 36.38 0.55
C PRO A 378 6.24 37.03 1.27
N SER A 379 6.71 38.17 0.76
CA SER A 379 7.96 38.80 1.23
C SER A 379 7.92 39.28 2.68
N ASP A 380 6.72 39.46 3.24
CA ASP A 380 6.46 39.87 4.61
C ASP A 380 6.21 38.68 5.57
N LEU A 381 6.39 37.44 5.11
CA LEU A 381 6.27 36.26 5.96
C LEU A 381 7.49 36.11 6.86
N SER A 382 7.27 36.11 8.18
CA SER A 382 8.33 35.96 9.17
C SER A 382 8.71 34.49 9.42
N GLU A 383 9.93 34.26 9.92
CA GLU A 383 10.37 32.91 10.32
C GLU A 383 9.54 32.34 11.47
N VAL A 384 9.05 33.20 12.37
CA VAL A 384 8.18 32.80 13.51
C VAL A 384 6.86 32.22 13.02
N GLU A 385 6.28 32.80 11.96
CA GLU A 385 5.04 32.29 11.37
C GLU A 385 5.24 30.90 10.74
N LEU A 386 6.43 30.61 10.20
CA LEU A 386 6.76 29.29 9.63
C LEU A 386 6.79 28.18 10.69
N GLU A 387 6.92 28.51 11.97
CA GLU A 387 6.87 27.53 13.06
C GLU A 387 5.46 26.97 13.33
N SER A 388 4.42 27.53 12.72
CA SER A 388 3.03 27.07 12.81
C SER A 388 2.49 26.67 11.43
N PRO A 389 1.61 25.64 11.32
CA PRO A 389 0.91 25.34 10.07
C PRO A 389 0.02 26.48 9.57
N ASP A 390 -0.27 27.50 10.40
CA ASP A 390 -1.05 28.67 10.00
C ASP A 390 -0.44 29.43 8.80
N CYS A 391 0.89 29.34 8.63
CA CYS A 391 1.58 29.95 7.49
C CYS A 391 1.06 29.46 6.14
N LEU A 392 0.51 28.25 6.06
CA LEU A 392 -0.01 27.65 4.83
C LEU A 392 -1.11 28.49 4.18
N SER A 393 -1.90 29.21 4.99
CA SER A 393 -2.95 30.11 4.50
C SER A 393 -2.41 31.31 3.72
N ARG A 394 -1.16 31.68 3.96
CA ARG A 394 -0.47 32.81 3.32
C ARG A 394 0.33 32.41 2.09
N LEU A 395 0.66 31.12 1.94
CA LEU A 395 1.39 30.61 0.78
C LEU A 395 0.46 30.55 -0.44
N LYS A 396 1.00 30.87 -1.61
CA LYS A 396 0.28 30.67 -2.89
C LYS A 396 0.90 29.52 -3.67
N VAL A 397 0.07 28.77 -4.40
CA VAL A 397 0.52 27.66 -5.24
C VAL A 397 0.25 27.99 -6.70
N GLN A 398 1.29 27.93 -7.54
CA GLN A 398 1.19 28.14 -8.98
C GLN A 398 1.72 26.94 -9.76
N GLU A 399 0.92 26.45 -10.70
CA GLU A 399 1.25 25.30 -11.55
C GLU A 399 1.66 25.77 -12.94
N VAL A 400 2.78 25.25 -13.44
CA VAL A 400 3.26 25.52 -14.80
C VAL A 400 3.54 24.20 -15.51
N MET A 401 2.83 23.98 -16.61
CA MET A 401 3.07 22.83 -17.47
C MET A 401 4.27 23.08 -18.38
N VAL A 402 5.18 22.12 -18.41
CA VAL A 402 6.36 22.16 -19.28
C VAL A 402 6.12 21.21 -20.45
N SER A 403 5.91 21.79 -21.62
CA SER A 403 5.81 21.05 -22.88
C SER A 403 7.04 21.29 -23.74
N ARG A 404 7.34 20.32 -24.62
CA ARG A 404 8.33 20.55 -25.68
C ARG A 404 7.73 21.49 -26.71
N TRP A 405 8.44 22.56 -27.04
CA TRP A 405 8.08 23.39 -28.19
C TRP A 405 8.21 22.59 -29.49
N VAL A 406 7.12 22.53 -30.25
CA VAL A 406 7.05 21.84 -31.55
C VAL A 406 6.73 22.87 -32.61
N SER A 407 7.71 23.17 -33.47
CA SER A 407 7.60 24.21 -34.50
C SER A 407 6.38 24.07 -35.40
N SER A 408 5.93 22.84 -35.68
CA SER A 408 4.76 22.57 -36.51
C SER A 408 3.40 22.77 -35.83
N ARG A 409 3.37 22.91 -34.50
CA ARG A 409 2.13 23.10 -33.71
C ARG A 409 2.04 24.49 -33.08
N GLU A 410 3.18 25.12 -32.87
CA GLU A 410 3.34 26.34 -32.05
C GLU A 410 3.74 27.56 -32.88
N ARG A 411 3.90 27.43 -34.21
CA ARG A 411 3.86 28.60 -35.08
C ARG A 411 2.41 29.09 -35.09
N ALA A 412 2.19 30.30 -34.57
CA ALA A 412 0.93 30.99 -34.80
C ALA A 412 0.68 31.03 -36.32
N GLU A 413 -0.51 30.62 -36.75
CA GLU A 413 -1.07 31.10 -38.00
C GLU A 413 -1.16 32.61 -37.85
N GLN A 414 -0.22 33.29 -38.48
CA GLN A 414 -0.19 34.73 -38.56
C GLN A 414 -1.07 35.13 -39.75
N ASP A 415 -2.31 34.66 -39.74
CA ASP A 415 -3.32 34.96 -40.75
C ASP A 415 -4.47 35.71 -40.08
N ASP A 416 -4.79 36.85 -40.70
CA ASP A 416 -5.86 37.83 -40.46
C ASP A 416 -5.58 38.97 -39.46
N ILE A 417 -4.77 39.95 -39.91
CA ILE A 417 -4.90 41.38 -39.56
C ILE A 417 -5.77 42.06 -40.62
#